data_AF-A0A433V936-F1
#
_entry.id   AF-A0A433V936-F1
#
_cell.length_a   1.000
_cell.length_b   1.000
_cell.length_c   1.000
_cell.angle_alpha   90.00
_cell.angle_beta   90.00
_cell.angle_gamma   90.00
#
_symmetry.space_group_name_H-M   'P 1'
#
loop_
_entity.id
_entity.type
_entity.pdbx_description
1 polymer ?
#
loop_
_entity_poly.entity_id
_entity_poly.type
_entity_poly.pdbx_seq_one_letter_code
_entity_poly.pdbx_strand_id
1 'polypeptide(L)'
;MTKNNKSKFYQGQNSPPLPVAEPELPEGQVELASAFYIERPPVELRCYEAIVKPGSLIRIKAPRQMGKTSLMARILHHASQNGCLTVPLSFQLADGKVFTDLDKFLRWFCLRVAKKLELPNKLVDYWDEIFGSKDNCTDYFEEYLLKEINQPLVLGLDEVDLVLKKFMVLFLNILTLSI
;
A
#
# COMPACT_ATOMS: atom_id res chain seq x y z
N MET A 1 -23.75 -75.43 14.10
CA MET A 1 -24.41 -74.41 14.94
C MET A 1 -23.35 -73.45 15.47
N THR A 2 -23.45 -72.22 14.94
CA THR A 2 -22.91 -70.90 15.31
C THR A 2 -21.85 -70.77 16.42
N LYS A 3 -20.64 -70.31 16.06
CA LYS A 3 -19.70 -69.64 16.99
C LYS A 3 -20.00 -68.14 17.02
N ASN A 4 -20.21 -67.62 18.23
CA ASN A 4 -20.67 -66.27 18.50
C ASN A 4 -19.50 -65.36 18.96
N ASN A 5 -19.59 -64.10 18.53
CA ASN A 5 -19.04 -62.88 19.12
C ASN A 5 -17.54 -62.54 19.05
N LYS A 6 -17.28 -61.65 18.09
CA LYS A 6 -16.25 -60.60 18.09
C LYS A 6 -16.54 -59.51 19.14
N SER A 7 -15.49 -58.95 19.72
CA SER A 7 -15.26 -57.53 20.09
C SER A 7 -14.29 -57.52 21.30
N LYS A 8 -13.20 -56.75 21.34
CA LYS A 8 -13.04 -55.34 20.98
C LYS A 8 -11.57 -55.11 20.56
N PHE A 9 -11.35 -54.48 19.40
CA PHE A 9 -10.08 -53.86 19.06
C PHE A 9 -10.10 -52.39 19.49
N TYR A 10 -8.97 -51.94 20.04
CA TYR A 10 -8.65 -50.55 20.36
C TYR A 10 -8.64 -49.66 19.12
N GLN A 11 -9.06 -48.40 19.25
CA GLN A 11 -8.24 -47.24 18.83
C GLN A 11 -8.90 -45.92 19.23
N GLY A 12 -8.20 -45.15 20.07
CA GLY A 12 -8.51 -43.75 20.35
C GLY A 12 -8.30 -42.92 19.10
N GLN A 13 -9.22 -41.99 18.86
CA GLN A 13 -9.14 -41.06 17.74
C GLN A 13 -8.10 -39.98 18.06
N ASN A 14 -6.85 -40.20 17.64
CA ASN A 14 -5.90 -39.14 17.35
C ASN A 14 -6.03 -38.78 15.87
N SER A 15 -7.09 -38.08 15.49
CA SER A 15 -7.12 -37.39 14.22
C SER A 15 -6.20 -36.16 14.30
N PRO A 16 -5.35 -35.89 13.29
CA PRO A 16 -4.62 -34.63 13.24
C PRO A 16 -5.62 -33.47 13.27
N PRO A 17 -5.30 -32.36 13.95
CA PRO A 17 -6.18 -31.20 13.96
C PRO A 17 -6.46 -30.77 12.52
N LEU A 18 -7.75 -30.58 12.22
CA LEU A 18 -8.16 -30.06 10.93
C LEU A 18 -7.57 -28.66 10.76
N PRO A 19 -7.13 -28.28 9.54
CA PRO A 19 -6.65 -26.94 9.27
C PRO A 19 -7.70 -25.91 9.72
N VAL A 20 -7.29 -24.97 10.57
CA VAL A 20 -8.17 -23.90 11.09
C VAL A 20 -8.52 -22.88 9.99
N ALA A 21 -7.80 -22.91 8.87
CA ALA A 21 -8.06 -22.11 7.68
C ALA A 21 -7.75 -22.93 6.42
N GLU A 22 -8.50 -22.67 5.34
CA GLU A 22 -8.17 -23.20 4.02
C GLU A 22 -6.82 -22.67 3.54
N PRO A 23 -5.99 -23.48 2.85
CA PRO A 23 -4.72 -23.01 2.32
C PRO A 23 -4.93 -21.90 1.28
N GLU A 24 -4.54 -20.67 1.61
CA GLU A 24 -4.47 -19.56 0.65
C GLU A 24 -3.25 -19.78 -0.26
N LEU A 25 -3.46 -19.86 -1.58
CA LEU A 25 -2.36 -19.80 -2.55
C LEU A 25 -1.70 -18.41 -2.42
N PRO A 26 -0.37 -18.31 -2.23
CA PRO A 26 0.29 -17.03 -2.04
C PRO A 26 0.48 -16.31 -3.39
N GLU A 27 -0.61 -15.99 -4.07
CA GLU A 27 -0.60 -15.13 -5.24
C GLU A 27 -1.06 -13.72 -4.84
N GLY A 28 -0.10 -12.81 -4.71
CA GLY A 28 -0.38 -11.40 -4.49
C GLY A 28 -0.30 -10.94 -3.03
N GLN A 29 -1.09 -9.92 -2.70
CA GLN A 29 -1.11 -9.31 -1.38
C GLN A 29 -1.79 -10.25 -0.38
N VAL A 30 -1.14 -10.48 0.76
CA VAL A 30 -1.73 -11.22 1.87
C VAL A 30 -2.74 -10.33 2.59
N GLU A 31 -3.94 -10.83 2.84
CA GLU A 31 -4.97 -10.09 3.56
C GLU A 31 -4.50 -9.67 4.97
N LEU A 32 -5.01 -8.54 5.45
CA LEU A 32 -4.65 -8.01 6.78
C LEU A 32 -4.96 -9.02 7.90
N ALA A 33 -6.05 -9.77 7.76
CA ALA A 33 -6.51 -10.76 8.72
C ALA A 33 -5.99 -12.19 8.45
N SER A 34 -5.17 -12.40 7.41
CA SER A 34 -4.70 -13.75 7.06
C SER A 34 -3.85 -14.35 8.18
N ALA A 35 -4.21 -15.55 8.62
CA ALA A 35 -3.49 -16.32 9.64
C ALA A 35 -2.11 -16.80 9.17
N PHE A 36 -1.80 -16.67 7.87
CA PHE A 36 -0.53 -17.10 7.27
C PHE A 36 0.52 -15.98 7.21
N TYR A 37 0.19 -14.75 7.63
CA TYR A 37 1.18 -13.68 7.71
C TYR A 37 2.11 -13.87 8.91
N ILE A 38 3.40 -13.96 8.63
CA ILE A 38 4.43 -13.99 9.66
C ILE A 38 4.96 -12.55 9.85
N GLU A 39 4.74 -12.02 11.05
CA GLU A 39 5.27 -10.72 11.46
C GLU A 39 6.80 -10.69 11.34
N ARG A 40 7.34 -9.51 10.97
CA ARG A 40 8.78 -9.34 10.70
C ARG A 40 9.42 -8.31 11.64
N PRO A 41 9.47 -8.57 12.96
CA PRO A 41 10.23 -7.72 13.88
C PRO A 41 11.74 -7.84 13.61
N PRO A 42 12.53 -6.77 13.79
CA PRO A 42 12.12 -5.45 14.29
C PRO A 42 11.67 -4.48 13.19
N VAL A 43 11.72 -4.87 11.92
CA VAL A 43 11.49 -3.96 10.78
C VAL A 43 10.06 -3.44 10.75
N GLU A 44 9.09 -4.33 10.94
CA GLU A 44 7.66 -3.99 10.94
C GLU A 44 7.30 -3.00 12.06
N LEU A 45 7.83 -3.22 13.27
CA LEU A 45 7.62 -2.32 14.41
C LEU A 45 8.16 -0.91 14.14
N ARG A 46 9.38 -0.81 13.58
CA ARG A 46 9.96 0.49 13.20
C ARG A 46 9.12 1.21 12.15
N CYS A 47 8.48 0.48 11.24
CA CYS A 47 7.58 1.08 10.28
C CYS A 47 6.32 1.66 10.95
N TYR A 48 5.74 0.95 11.93
CA TYR A 48 4.61 1.46 12.71
C TYR A 48 4.97 2.70 13.53
N GLU A 49 6.13 2.73 14.17
CA GLU A 49 6.61 3.92 14.89
C GLU A 49 6.90 5.10 13.97
N ALA A 50 7.37 4.84 12.75
CA ALA A 50 7.71 5.88 11.79
C ALA A 50 6.47 6.47 11.12
N ILE A 51 5.48 5.65 10.75
CA ILE A 51 4.35 6.10 9.90
C ILE A 51 3.44 7.13 10.58
N VAL A 52 3.39 7.12 11.91
CA VAL A 52 2.59 8.08 12.69
C VAL A 52 3.31 9.43 12.84
N LYS A 53 4.62 9.51 12.54
CA LYS A 53 5.37 10.77 12.62
C LYS A 53 5.12 11.62 11.37
N PRO A 54 4.78 12.91 11.52
CA PRO A 54 4.67 13.85 10.39
C PRO A 54 5.97 13.92 9.58
N GLY A 55 5.85 14.06 8.26
CA GLY A 55 7.01 14.17 7.35
C GLY A 55 7.82 12.87 7.21
N SER A 56 7.33 11.74 7.71
CA SER A 56 8.04 10.47 7.62
C SER A 56 8.02 9.89 6.21
N LEU A 57 9.15 9.30 5.80
CA LEU A 57 9.29 8.54 4.56
C LEU A 57 9.75 7.12 4.87
N ILE A 58 8.90 6.15 4.58
CA ILE A 58 9.23 4.73 4.71
C ILE A 58 9.46 4.13 3.32
N ARG A 59 10.65 3.58 3.10
CA ARG A 59 11.01 2.93 1.83
C ARG A 59 11.18 1.43 2.00
N ILE A 60 10.23 0.67 1.48
CA ILE A 60 10.25 -0.81 1.53
C ILE A 60 11.00 -1.38 0.32
N LYS A 61 12.24 -1.82 0.52
CA LYS A 61 13.06 -2.48 -0.51
C LYS A 61 13.10 -3.99 -0.31
N ALA A 62 12.77 -4.73 -1.36
CA ALA A 62 12.84 -6.19 -1.42
C ALA A 62 12.77 -6.66 -2.90
N PRO A 63 13.00 -7.94 -3.21
CA PRO A 63 12.64 -8.52 -4.50
C PRO A 63 11.12 -8.56 -4.73
N ARG A 64 10.68 -8.78 -5.98
CA ARG A 64 9.26 -9.04 -6.30
C ARG A 64 8.78 -10.28 -5.54
N GLN A 65 7.49 -10.30 -5.20
CA GLN A 65 6.82 -11.41 -4.49
C GLN A 65 7.34 -11.70 -3.06
N MET A 66 8.10 -10.80 -2.45
CA MET A 66 8.60 -10.95 -1.07
C MET A 66 7.66 -10.38 0.01
N GLY A 67 6.42 -10.05 -0.36
CA GLY A 67 5.40 -9.53 0.57
C GLY A 67 5.51 -8.03 0.90
N LYS A 68 6.11 -7.21 0.01
CA LYS A 68 6.20 -5.75 0.21
C LYS A 68 4.82 -5.11 0.28
N THR A 69 3.95 -5.46 -0.65
CA THR A 69 2.58 -4.95 -0.74
C THR A 69 1.79 -5.33 0.50
N SER A 70 1.97 -6.56 0.99
CA SER A 70 1.39 -7.00 2.27
C SER A 70 1.90 -6.16 3.45
N LEU A 71 3.21 -5.90 3.54
CA LEU A 71 3.78 -5.05 4.58
C LEU A 71 3.28 -3.60 4.48
N MET A 72 3.21 -3.03 3.27
CA MET A 72 2.67 -1.68 3.03
C MET A 72 1.22 -1.59 3.49
N ALA A 73 0.38 -2.57 3.12
CA ALA A 73 -1.02 -2.60 3.51
C ALA A 73 -1.18 -2.61 5.04
N ARG A 74 -0.35 -3.36 5.76
CA ARG A 74 -0.35 -3.39 7.23
C ARG A 74 0.08 -2.06 7.84
N ILE A 75 1.10 -1.42 7.28
CA ILE A 75 1.56 -0.09 7.71
C ILE A 75 0.47 0.96 7.51
N LEU A 76 -0.21 0.95 6.35
CA LEU A 76 -1.34 1.84 6.09
C LEU A 76 -2.50 1.54 7.04
N HIS A 77 -2.81 0.27 7.29
CA HIS A 77 -3.84 -0.11 8.24
C HIS A 77 -3.52 0.43 9.64
N HIS A 78 -2.28 0.28 10.11
CA HIS A 78 -1.83 0.84 11.38
C HIS A 78 -1.99 2.37 11.41
N ALA A 79 -1.60 3.08 10.35
CA ALA A 79 -1.80 4.53 10.26
C ALA A 79 -3.29 4.93 10.33
N SER A 80 -4.16 4.17 9.65
CA SER A 80 -5.62 4.38 9.71
C SER A 80 -6.16 4.18 11.12
N GLN A 81 -5.69 3.16 11.86
CA GLN A 81 -6.06 2.97 13.26
C GLN A 81 -5.60 4.11 14.19
N ASN A 82 -4.57 4.86 13.79
CA ASN A 82 -4.07 6.03 14.51
C ASN A 82 -4.67 7.36 14.02
N GLY A 83 -5.77 7.32 13.24
CA GLY A 83 -6.51 8.51 12.82
C GLY A 83 -5.98 9.20 11.56
N CYS A 84 -5.11 8.55 10.79
CA CYS A 84 -4.66 9.06 9.49
C CYS A 84 -5.60 8.62 8.36
N LEU A 85 -5.78 9.47 7.36
CA LEU A 85 -6.32 9.08 6.05
C LEU A 85 -5.24 8.34 5.28
N THR A 86 -5.57 7.18 4.72
CA THR A 86 -4.61 6.38 3.96
C THR A 86 -5.03 6.17 2.52
N VAL A 87 -4.14 6.49 1.59
CA VAL A 87 -4.38 6.32 0.14
C VAL A 87 -3.35 5.35 -0.43
N PRO A 88 -3.74 4.07 -0.67
CA PRO A 88 -2.92 3.14 -1.43
C PRO A 88 -3.04 3.42 -2.93
N LEU A 89 -1.89 3.52 -3.60
CA LEU A 89 -1.76 3.76 -5.03
C LEU A 89 -0.74 2.80 -5.63
N SER A 90 -1.19 1.93 -6.53
CA SER A 90 -0.32 1.06 -7.33
C SER A 90 -0.09 1.68 -8.71
N PHE A 91 1.17 1.76 -9.11
CA PHE A 91 1.56 2.24 -10.44
C PHE A 91 1.32 1.22 -11.56
N GLN A 92 0.95 -0.04 -11.25
CA GLN A 92 0.51 -0.99 -12.29
C GLN A 92 -0.78 -0.54 -12.98
N LEU A 93 -1.62 0.25 -12.28
CA LEU A 93 -2.91 0.71 -12.78
C LEU A 93 -2.81 1.89 -13.76
N ALA A 94 -1.62 2.48 -13.93
CA ALA A 94 -1.43 3.56 -14.89
C ALA A 94 -1.05 2.96 -16.25
N ASP A 95 -1.70 3.46 -17.31
CA ASP A 95 -1.32 3.12 -18.68
C ASP A 95 0.15 3.46 -18.91
N GLY A 96 0.87 2.62 -19.66
CA GLY A 96 2.30 2.82 -19.96
C GLY A 96 2.63 4.17 -20.62
N LYS A 97 1.63 4.84 -21.21
CA LYS A 97 1.70 6.19 -21.78
C LYS A 97 1.70 7.31 -20.73
N VAL A 98 1.16 7.08 -19.54
CA VAL A 98 1.21 8.05 -18.43
C VAL A 98 2.66 8.23 -17.96
N PHE A 99 3.45 7.16 -18.01
CA PHE A 99 4.86 7.19 -17.60
C PHE A 99 5.82 7.69 -18.69
N THR A 100 5.36 8.14 -19.86
CA THR A 100 6.27 8.70 -20.88
C THR A 100 6.55 10.18 -20.70
N ASP A 101 5.74 10.86 -19.89
CA ASP A 101 5.76 12.31 -19.74
C ASP A 101 5.54 12.64 -18.26
N LEU A 102 6.44 13.44 -17.69
CA LEU A 102 6.38 13.82 -16.29
C LEU A 102 5.11 14.63 -15.99
N ASP A 103 4.72 15.53 -16.89
CA ASP A 103 3.52 16.36 -16.70
C ASP A 103 2.27 15.47 -16.62
N LYS A 104 2.11 14.55 -17.57
CA LYS A 104 0.99 13.59 -17.58
C LYS A 104 1.00 12.70 -16.34
N PHE A 105 2.18 12.25 -15.91
CA PHE A 105 2.31 11.47 -14.69
C PHE A 105 1.85 12.23 -13.46
N LEU A 106 2.32 13.47 -13.27
CA LEU A 106 1.99 14.27 -12.08
C LEU A 106 0.51 14.68 -12.08
N ARG A 107 -0.06 15.04 -13.24
CA ARG A 107 -1.51 15.26 -13.40
C ARG A 107 -2.31 14.02 -13.02
N TRP A 108 -1.94 12.86 -13.57
CA TRP A 108 -2.60 11.59 -13.25
C TRP A 108 -2.49 11.25 -11.75
N PHE A 109 -1.31 11.47 -11.15
CA PHE A 109 -1.07 11.24 -9.74
C PHE A 109 -1.97 12.11 -8.86
N CYS A 110 -2.01 13.42 -9.11
CA CYS A 110 -2.88 14.37 -8.41
C CYS A 110 -4.35 13.97 -8.51
N LEU A 111 -4.83 13.65 -9.72
CA LEU A 111 -6.20 13.20 -9.95
C LEU A 111 -6.51 11.89 -9.22
N ARG A 112 -5.56 10.94 -9.21
CA ARG A 112 -5.76 9.63 -8.60
C ARG A 112 -5.87 9.75 -7.07
N VAL A 113 -5.04 10.60 -6.46
CA VAL A 113 -5.11 10.87 -5.03
C VAL A 113 -6.39 11.63 -4.68
N ALA A 114 -6.74 12.70 -5.41
CA ALA A 114 -8.00 13.42 -5.22
C ALA A 114 -9.21 12.49 -5.27
N LYS A 115 -9.28 11.62 -6.28
CA LYS A 115 -10.36 10.63 -6.42
C LYS A 115 -10.42 9.64 -5.25
N LYS A 116 -9.26 9.22 -4.71
CA LYS A 116 -9.18 8.31 -3.56
C LYS A 116 -9.58 8.98 -2.25
N LEU A 117 -9.42 10.30 -2.16
CA LEU A 117 -9.91 11.13 -1.07
C LEU A 117 -11.36 11.58 -1.25
N GLU A 118 -12.03 11.12 -2.32
CA GLU A 118 -13.41 11.52 -2.68
C GLU A 118 -13.56 13.03 -2.92
N LEU A 119 -12.46 13.70 -3.28
CA LEU A 119 -12.44 15.13 -3.60
C LEU A 119 -12.73 15.36 -5.09
N PRO A 120 -13.43 16.45 -5.45
CA PRO A 120 -13.68 16.78 -6.84
C PRO A 120 -12.37 17.03 -7.61
N ASN A 121 -12.42 16.81 -8.92
CA ASN A 121 -11.29 17.16 -9.79
C ASN A 121 -11.24 18.69 -9.97
N LYS A 122 -10.22 19.32 -9.40
CA LYS A 122 -9.91 20.75 -9.61
C LYS A 122 -8.59 20.97 -10.35
N LEU A 123 -8.08 19.95 -11.05
CA LEU A 123 -6.76 20.04 -11.69
C LEU A 123 -6.67 21.21 -12.67
N VAL A 124 -7.75 21.54 -13.38
CA VAL A 124 -7.78 22.67 -14.33
C VAL A 124 -7.57 24.02 -13.62
N ASP A 125 -8.03 24.15 -12.37
CA ASP A 125 -7.99 25.42 -11.64
C ASP A 125 -6.60 25.70 -11.04
N TYR A 126 -5.82 24.65 -10.80
CA TYR A 126 -4.51 24.71 -10.11
C TYR A 126 -3.32 24.39 -11.04
N TRP A 127 -3.56 23.97 -12.28
CA TRP A 127 -2.50 23.56 -13.19
C TRP A 127 -2.24 24.61 -14.25
N ASP A 128 -1.23 25.44 -14.03
CA ASP A 128 -0.80 26.45 -14.99
C ASP A 128 0.30 25.90 -15.92
N GLU A 129 0.28 26.27 -17.20
CA GLU A 129 1.33 25.91 -18.15
C GLU A 129 2.61 26.75 -17.96
N ILE A 130 2.52 27.89 -17.26
CA ILE A 130 3.64 28.78 -16.96
C ILE A 130 4.51 28.18 -15.84
N PHE A 131 3.89 27.55 -14.84
CA PHE A 131 4.60 26.90 -13.73
C PHE A 131 5.07 25.50 -14.13
N GLY A 132 6.16 25.04 -13.51
CA GLY A 132 6.66 23.70 -13.74
C GLY A 132 5.66 22.66 -13.23
N SER A 133 5.53 21.52 -13.92
CA SER A 133 4.62 20.43 -13.51
C SER A 133 4.85 19.91 -12.09
N LYS A 134 6.06 20.08 -11.55
CA LYS A 134 6.39 19.79 -10.16
C LYS A 134 5.79 20.81 -9.20
N ASP A 135 5.90 22.09 -9.52
CA ASP A 135 5.39 23.19 -8.70
C ASP A 135 3.86 23.11 -8.65
N ASN A 136 3.21 22.93 -9.80
CA ASN A 136 1.76 22.67 -9.87
C ASN A 136 1.34 21.46 -9.03
N CYS A 137 2.14 20.39 -9.02
CA CYS A 137 1.84 19.22 -8.20
C CYS A 137 1.94 19.55 -6.71
N THR A 138 2.97 20.28 -6.29
CA THR A 138 3.13 20.72 -4.90
C THR A 138 1.95 21.61 -4.49
N ASP A 139 1.63 22.63 -5.28
CA ASP A 139 0.54 23.57 -5.02
C ASP A 139 -0.81 22.85 -4.96
N TYR A 140 -1.06 21.88 -5.85
CA TYR A 140 -2.29 21.09 -5.79
C TYR A 140 -2.43 20.29 -4.48
N PHE A 141 -1.32 19.76 -3.95
CA PHE A 141 -1.35 19.07 -2.67
C PHE A 141 -1.52 20.04 -1.50
N GLU A 142 -0.70 21.08 -1.43
CA GLU A 142 -0.65 22.01 -0.30
C GLU A 142 -1.86 22.95 -0.25
N GLU A 143 -2.31 23.44 -1.41
CA GLU A 143 -3.37 24.43 -1.47
C GLU A 143 -4.77 23.85 -1.60
N TYR A 144 -4.90 22.62 -2.11
CA TYR A 144 -6.20 21.98 -2.30
C TYR A 144 -6.33 20.71 -1.47
N LEU A 145 -5.60 19.63 -1.78
CA LEU A 145 -5.86 18.33 -1.16
C LEU A 145 -5.71 18.34 0.36
N LEU A 146 -4.62 18.96 0.86
CA LEU A 146 -4.33 19.00 2.28
C LEU A 146 -5.19 20.03 3.03
N LYS A 147 -5.73 21.05 2.35
CA LYS A 147 -6.67 22.01 2.97
C LYS A 147 -8.08 21.47 3.14
N GLU A 148 -8.51 20.57 2.26
CA GLU A 148 -9.86 19.99 2.28
C GLU A 148 -9.99 18.81 3.26
N ILE A 149 -8.86 18.26 3.74
CA ILE A 149 -8.85 17.17 4.72
C ILE A 149 -8.52 17.68 6.12
N ASN A 150 -9.18 17.12 7.13
CA ASN A 150 -8.98 17.48 8.54
C ASN A 150 -8.09 16.50 9.30
N GLN A 151 -7.43 15.58 8.60
CA GLN A 151 -6.66 14.48 9.16
C GLN A 151 -5.32 14.33 8.43
N PRO A 152 -4.27 13.82 9.10
CA PRO A 152 -2.99 13.54 8.45
C PRO A 152 -3.17 12.54 7.30
N LEU A 153 -2.53 12.80 6.17
CA LEU A 153 -2.56 11.94 4.99
C LEU A 153 -1.32 11.04 4.94
N VAL A 154 -1.53 9.74 4.73
CA VAL A 154 -0.49 8.76 4.45
C VAL A 154 -0.70 8.17 3.07
N LEU A 155 0.31 8.32 2.20
CA LEU A 155 0.30 7.76 0.85
C LEU A 155 1.11 6.47 0.82
N GLY A 156 0.49 5.39 0.37
CA GLY A 156 1.18 4.13 0.09
C GLY A 156 1.41 3.98 -1.41
N LEU A 157 2.66 4.07 -1.85
CA LEU A 157 3.03 3.96 -3.26
C LEU A 157 3.63 2.58 -3.56
N ASP A 158 2.94 1.78 -4.36
CA ASP A 158 3.42 0.46 -4.79
C ASP A 158 3.89 0.47 -6.24
N GLU A 159 4.85 -0.41 -6.53
CA GLU A 159 5.53 -0.54 -7.83
C GLU A 159 6.17 0.75 -8.36
N VAL A 160 6.73 1.57 -7.45
CA VAL A 160 7.48 2.80 -7.78
C VAL A 160 8.63 2.52 -8.75
N ASP A 161 9.14 1.29 -8.76
CA ASP A 161 10.15 0.81 -9.72
C ASP A 161 9.76 1.06 -11.18
N LEU A 162 8.46 1.00 -11.52
CA LEU A 162 7.95 1.28 -12.87
C LEU A 162 8.18 2.73 -13.27
N VAL A 163 8.06 3.64 -12.31
CA VAL A 163 8.27 5.08 -12.50
C VAL A 163 9.77 5.40 -12.50
N LEU A 164 10.53 4.83 -11.56
CA LEU A 164 11.98 5.04 -11.46
C LEU A 164 12.73 4.56 -12.70
N LYS A 165 12.29 3.46 -13.34
CA LYS A 165 12.88 3.00 -14.60
C LYS A 165 12.77 4.03 -15.73
N LYS A 166 11.75 4.89 -15.68
CA LYS A 166 11.47 5.85 -16.75
C LYS A 166 11.91 7.27 -16.43
N PHE A 167 11.96 7.61 -15.15
CA PHE A 167 12.30 8.95 -14.66
C PHE A 167 13.50 8.91 -13.71
N MET A 168 14.54 8.14 -14.04
CA MET A 168 15.70 7.72 -13.21
C MET A 168 16.37 8.80 -12.31
N VAL A 169 16.04 10.08 -12.45
CA VAL A 169 16.62 11.23 -11.73
C VAL A 169 15.61 12.03 -10.89
N LEU A 170 14.29 11.87 -11.04
CA LEU A 170 13.31 12.86 -10.57
C LEU A 170 12.68 12.59 -9.19
N PHE A 171 12.56 11.33 -8.77
CA PHE A 171 11.86 10.99 -7.51
C PHE A 171 12.60 11.43 -6.25
N LEU A 172 13.90 11.70 -6.34
CA LEU A 172 14.67 12.16 -5.20
C LEU A 172 14.27 13.59 -4.78
N ASN A 173 13.84 14.44 -5.73
CA ASN A 173 13.55 15.84 -5.45
C ASN A 173 12.12 16.09 -4.95
N ILE A 174 11.13 15.31 -5.37
CA ILE A 174 9.72 15.50 -4.93
C ILE A 174 9.56 15.13 -3.45
N LEU A 175 10.31 14.12 -2.96
CA LEU A 175 10.26 13.69 -1.57
C LEU A 175 11.06 14.58 -0.60
N THR A 176 12.03 15.35 -1.10
CA THR A 176 12.84 16.26 -0.26
C THR A 176 12.24 17.66 -0.13
N LEU A 177 11.20 17.99 -0.89
CA LEU A 177 10.64 19.35 -0.94
C LEU A 177 9.53 19.62 0.09
N SER A 178 9.13 18.64 0.89
CA SER A 178 8.10 18.82 1.94
C SER A 178 8.60 18.55 3.37
N ILE A 179 9.84 18.93 3.68
CA ILE A 179 10.35 19.01 5.07
C ILE A 179 10.76 20.45 5.36
#